data_AF-A0A952CV60-F1
#
_entry.id   AF-A0A952CV60-F1
#
_cell.length_a   1.000
_cell.length_b   1.000
_cell.length_c   1.000
_cell.angle_alpha   90.00
_cell.angle_beta   90.00
_cell.angle_gamma   90.00
#
_symmetry.space_group_name_H-M   'P 1'
#
loop_
_entity.id
_entity.type
_entity.pdbx_description
1 polymer ?
#
loop_
_entity_poly.entity_id
_entity_poly.type
_entity_poly.pdbx_seq_one_letter_code
_entity_poly.pdbx_strand_id
1 'polypeptide(L)'
;MPEPAPPTRLSAAALERRVKRWLLAGPFDCYVQVAPGLEETLVGELLAGGLAPGRAALQVGRGGVGLRLDHVGIMRANLELRTASRVLLRLGTFPAATPEMLYDRARGVPWLTQLGFATGYALHVTSRNSRLQAGDAVAATVASAVSRELRPHGLYPKLTPGAPLTFHVHLVDDRCTVSLDTSGEHLYRRGVRRHVHAAPVRETLAAAMVLEGTARVGGAGPDVVVDPFCGSGALLIEAADVLQGLALGRSRAFAFEHAAWFRPGAWREVRRRS
;
A
#
# COMPACT_ATOMS: atom_id res chain seq x y z
N MET A 1 20.95 -25.45 33.07
CA MET A 1 19.85 -24.60 32.55
C MET A 1 18.92 -25.48 31.76
N PRO A 2 17.61 -25.53 32.05
CA PRO A 2 16.68 -26.35 31.28
C PRO A 2 16.62 -25.83 29.83
N GLU A 3 16.68 -26.75 28.88
CA GLU A 3 16.56 -26.46 27.46
C GLU A 3 15.20 -25.77 27.19
N PRO A 4 15.14 -24.66 26.45
CA PRO A 4 13.88 -23.97 26.19
C PRO A 4 12.94 -24.93 25.44
N ALA A 5 11.70 -25.05 25.93
CA ALA A 5 10.68 -25.90 25.33
C ALA A 5 10.56 -25.61 23.82
N PRO A 6 10.38 -26.66 22.97
CA PRO A 6 10.32 -26.49 21.53
C PRO A 6 9.18 -25.53 21.16
N PRO A 7 9.38 -24.66 20.16
CA PRO A 7 8.38 -23.66 19.77
C PRO A 7 7.07 -24.35 19.39
N THR A 8 5.95 -23.85 19.94
CA THR A 8 4.63 -24.35 19.57
C THR A 8 4.33 -23.93 18.14
N ARG A 9 4.36 -24.88 17.20
CA ARG A 9 4.06 -24.60 15.79
C ARG A 9 2.66 -24.00 15.66
N LEU A 10 2.59 -22.83 15.03
CA LEU A 10 1.31 -22.18 14.75
C LEU A 10 0.51 -23.01 13.74
N SER A 11 -0.70 -23.43 14.13
CA SER A 11 -1.62 -24.08 13.21
C SER A 11 -2.34 -23.07 12.32
N ALA A 12 -2.76 -23.49 11.13
CA ALA A 12 -3.54 -22.65 10.22
C ALA A 12 -4.82 -22.10 10.86
N ALA A 13 -5.53 -22.93 11.64
CA ALA A 13 -6.72 -22.50 12.37
C ALA A 13 -6.43 -21.45 13.47
N ALA A 14 -5.27 -21.53 14.12
CA ALA A 14 -4.84 -20.52 15.09
C ALA A 14 -4.50 -19.19 14.41
N LEU A 15 -3.79 -19.23 13.28
CA LEU A 15 -3.54 -18.04 12.46
C LEU A 15 -4.85 -17.41 11.99
N GLU A 16 -5.77 -18.22 11.45
CA GLU A 16 -7.06 -17.75 10.94
C GLU A 16 -7.88 -17.01 12.00
N ARG A 17 -7.93 -17.54 13.23
CA ARG A 17 -8.61 -16.86 14.35
C ARG A 17 -7.96 -15.52 14.70
N ARG A 18 -6.63 -15.41 14.66
CA ARG A 18 -5.90 -14.17 14.94
C ARG A 18 -6.14 -13.13 13.84
N VAL A 19 -6.08 -13.56 12.58
CA VAL A 19 -6.34 -12.72 11.42
C VAL A 19 -7.78 -12.21 11.42
N LYS A 20 -8.77 -13.08 11.68
CA LYS A 20 -10.18 -12.65 11.80
C LYS A 20 -10.35 -11.57 12.87
N ARG A 21 -9.76 -11.76 14.07
CA ARG A 21 -9.81 -10.73 15.11
C ARG A 21 -9.16 -9.42 14.69
N TRP A 22 -8.02 -9.50 13.99
CA TRP A 22 -7.34 -8.32 13.48
C TRP A 22 -8.21 -7.59 12.45
N LEU A 23 -8.79 -8.31 11.48
CA LEU A 23 -9.71 -7.76 10.48
C LEU A 23 -10.92 -7.04 11.12
N LEU A 24 -11.47 -7.61 12.19
CA LEU A 24 -12.58 -7.02 12.94
C LEU A 24 -12.20 -5.78 13.76
N ALA A 25 -10.91 -5.54 14.01
CA ALA A 25 -10.42 -4.35 14.70
C ALA A 25 -10.29 -3.12 13.76
N GLY A 26 -10.55 -3.30 12.45
CA GLY A 26 -10.60 -2.21 11.49
C GLY A 26 -11.71 -1.20 11.81
N PRO A 27 -11.74 -0.04 11.13
CA PRO A 27 -10.87 0.34 10.01
C PRO A 27 -9.41 0.60 10.45
N PHE A 28 -8.47 0.52 9.51
CA PHE A 28 -7.03 0.67 9.74
C PHE A 28 -6.51 1.99 9.21
N ASP A 29 -5.43 2.50 9.81
CA ASP A 29 -4.75 3.70 9.29
C ASP A 29 -4.03 3.37 7.99
N CYS A 30 -4.31 4.13 6.94
CA CYS A 30 -3.74 3.96 5.61
C CYS A 30 -3.17 5.29 5.11
N TYR A 31 -2.17 5.20 4.26
CA TYR A 31 -1.59 6.35 3.57
C TYR A 31 -1.48 6.06 2.09
N VAL A 32 -2.21 6.84 1.29
CA VAL A 32 -2.18 6.74 -0.16
C VAL A 32 -1.20 7.78 -0.69
N GLN A 33 -0.12 7.30 -1.28
CA GLN A 33 0.92 8.15 -1.86
C GLN A 33 0.46 8.68 -3.21
N VAL A 34 0.78 9.93 -3.51
CA VAL A 34 0.47 10.58 -4.79
C VAL A 34 1.63 11.50 -5.18
N ALA A 35 1.73 11.85 -6.47
CA ALA A 35 2.67 12.87 -6.89
C ALA A 35 2.35 14.21 -6.19
N PRO A 36 3.35 14.93 -5.66
CA PRO A 36 3.11 16.23 -5.03
C PRO A 36 2.41 17.20 -6.00
N GLY A 37 1.39 17.90 -5.50
CA GLY A 37 0.51 18.77 -6.29
C GLY A 37 -0.79 18.11 -6.76
N LEU A 38 -0.92 16.78 -6.67
CA LEU A 38 -2.13 16.03 -7.07
C LEU A 38 -2.94 15.52 -5.86
N GLU A 39 -2.66 16.03 -4.66
CA GLU A 39 -3.31 15.59 -3.43
C GLU A 39 -4.82 15.85 -3.45
N GLU A 40 -5.25 17.02 -3.92
CA GLU A 40 -6.68 17.34 -4.00
C GLU A 40 -7.40 16.56 -5.11
N THR A 41 -6.70 16.23 -6.21
CA THR A 41 -7.24 15.32 -7.24
C THR A 41 -7.47 13.92 -6.64
N LEU A 42 -6.52 13.40 -5.87
CA LEU A 42 -6.68 12.13 -5.15
C LEU A 42 -7.81 12.18 -4.11
N VAL A 43 -7.96 13.29 -3.39
CA VAL A 43 -9.08 13.53 -2.48
C VAL A 43 -10.41 13.41 -3.23
N GLY A 44 -10.56 14.07 -4.38
CA GLY A 44 -11.76 13.98 -5.20
C GLY A 44 -12.06 12.54 -5.63
N GLU A 45 -11.03 11.80 -6.02
CA GLU A 45 -11.12 10.39 -6.39
C GLU A 45 -11.58 9.49 -5.22
N LEU A 46 -10.99 9.68 -4.03
CA LEU A 46 -11.34 8.92 -2.82
C LEU A 46 -12.80 9.14 -2.41
N LEU A 47 -13.31 10.37 -2.57
CA LEU A 47 -14.69 10.72 -2.26
C LEU A 47 -15.65 10.18 -3.32
N ALA A 48 -15.34 10.36 -4.60
CA ALA A 48 -16.16 9.85 -5.72
C ALA A 48 -16.25 8.32 -5.70
N GLY A 49 -15.17 7.63 -5.35
CA GLY A 49 -15.14 6.17 -5.17
C GLY A 49 -15.80 5.68 -3.88
N GLY A 50 -16.29 6.56 -3.00
CA GLY A 50 -16.88 6.17 -1.71
C GLY A 50 -15.90 5.45 -0.79
N LEU A 51 -14.59 5.72 -0.93
CA LEU A 51 -13.54 5.19 -0.05
C LEU A 51 -13.38 6.04 1.22
N ALA A 52 -13.90 7.26 1.21
CA ALA A 52 -13.99 8.12 2.38
C ALA A 52 -15.38 8.74 2.49
N PRO A 53 -15.94 8.87 3.71
CA PRO A 53 -17.28 9.41 3.92
C PRO A 53 -17.36 10.93 3.68
N GLY A 54 -16.23 11.61 3.57
CA GLY A 54 -16.16 13.07 3.40
C GLY A 54 -14.73 13.59 3.53
N ARG A 55 -14.49 14.82 3.05
CA ARG A 55 -13.18 15.48 3.10
C ARG A 55 -12.59 15.60 4.50
N ALA A 56 -13.44 15.74 5.53
CA ALA A 56 -13.01 15.84 6.93
C ALA A 56 -12.40 14.54 7.49
N ALA A 57 -12.68 13.39 6.86
CA ALA A 57 -12.08 12.10 7.24
C ALA A 57 -10.69 11.88 6.62
N LEU A 58 -10.20 12.84 5.83
CA LEU A 58 -8.94 12.75 5.09
C LEU A 58 -7.89 13.69 5.70
N GLN A 59 -6.68 13.16 5.87
CA GLN A 59 -5.51 13.91 6.31
C GLN A 59 -4.62 14.17 5.11
N VAL A 60 -4.79 15.34 4.49
CA VAL A 60 -3.99 15.74 3.33
C VAL A 60 -2.62 16.20 3.79
N GLY A 61 -1.56 15.56 3.27
CA GLY A 61 -0.18 15.93 3.51
C GLY A 61 0.59 15.99 2.19
N ARG A 62 1.79 16.57 2.22
CA ARG A 62 2.60 16.65 0.99
C ARG A 62 2.93 15.25 0.47
N GLY A 63 2.53 14.97 -0.77
CA GLY A 63 2.77 13.70 -1.46
C GLY A 63 1.87 12.53 -1.02
N GLY A 64 0.76 12.79 -0.34
CA GLY A 64 -0.19 11.73 -0.01
C GLY A 64 -1.34 12.12 0.91
N VAL A 65 -2.30 11.21 1.03
CA VAL A 65 -3.50 11.39 1.83
C VAL A 65 -3.61 10.25 2.84
N GLY A 66 -3.68 10.60 4.12
CA GLY A 66 -3.99 9.67 5.22
C GLY A 66 -5.50 9.48 5.36
N LEU A 67 -5.93 8.24 5.57
CA LEU A 67 -7.34 7.89 5.73
C LEU A 67 -7.49 6.55 6.46
N ARG A 68 -8.72 6.22 6.85
CA ARG A 68 -9.05 4.96 7.53
C ARG A 68 -9.81 4.04 6.59
N LEU A 69 -9.28 2.84 6.32
CA LEU A 69 -9.91 1.84 5.44
C LEU A 69 -10.02 0.49 6.14
N ASP A 70 -11.10 -0.23 5.91
CA ASP A 70 -11.14 -1.65 6.21
C ASP A 70 -10.39 -2.45 5.12
N HIS A 71 -10.27 -3.76 5.31
CA HIS A 71 -9.56 -4.62 4.36
C HIS A 71 -10.17 -4.62 2.95
N VAL A 72 -11.48 -4.46 2.81
CA VAL A 72 -12.15 -4.33 1.51
C VAL A 72 -11.81 -2.99 0.87
N GLY A 73 -11.85 -1.89 1.63
CA GLY A 73 -11.43 -0.57 1.20
C GLY A 73 -9.98 -0.53 0.74
N ILE A 74 -9.07 -1.25 1.39
CA ILE A 74 -7.67 -1.39 0.94
C ILE A 74 -7.58 -2.08 -0.42
N MET A 75 -8.33 -3.17 -0.63
CA MET A 75 -8.38 -3.86 -1.93
C MET A 75 -8.93 -2.95 -3.02
N ARG A 76 -10.03 -2.24 -2.74
CA ARG A 76 -10.65 -1.29 -3.65
C ARG A 76 -9.72 -0.12 -3.99
N ALA A 77 -9.06 0.46 -2.99
CA ALA A 77 -8.11 1.56 -3.20
C ALA A 77 -6.97 1.17 -4.17
N ASN A 78 -6.48 -0.07 -4.09
CA ASN A 78 -5.47 -0.56 -5.03
C ASN A 78 -6.01 -0.81 -6.45
N LEU A 79 -7.27 -1.25 -6.55
CA LEU A 79 -7.91 -1.59 -7.82
C LEU A 79 -8.40 -0.36 -8.60
N GLU A 80 -9.00 0.60 -7.88
CA GLU A 80 -9.81 1.67 -8.43
C GLU A 80 -9.03 2.99 -8.56
N LEU A 81 -8.02 3.24 -7.70
CA LEU A 81 -7.36 4.55 -7.69
C LEU A 81 -6.41 4.77 -8.88
N ARG A 82 -6.58 5.93 -9.52
CA ARG A 82 -5.92 6.36 -10.76
C ARG A 82 -4.74 7.27 -10.48
N THR A 83 -4.89 8.24 -9.60
CA THR A 83 -3.81 9.18 -9.27
C THR A 83 -2.80 8.61 -8.27
N ALA A 84 -3.23 7.65 -7.44
CA ALA A 84 -2.40 7.03 -6.42
C ALA A 84 -1.16 6.34 -7.01
N SER A 85 -0.03 6.47 -6.33
CA SER A 85 1.24 5.78 -6.63
C SER A 85 1.39 4.47 -5.87
N ARG A 86 0.96 4.44 -4.60
CA ARG A 86 0.96 3.27 -3.69
C ARG A 86 -0.09 3.46 -2.58
N VAL A 87 -0.61 2.35 -2.06
CA VAL A 87 -1.46 2.29 -0.87
C VAL A 87 -0.68 1.58 0.25
N LEU A 88 -0.38 2.32 1.32
CA LEU A 88 0.35 1.81 2.48
C LEU A 88 -0.60 1.59 3.66
N LEU A 89 -0.62 0.38 4.21
CA LEU A 89 -1.31 0.06 5.45
C LEU A 89 -0.37 0.36 6.63
N ARG A 90 -0.63 1.39 7.42
CA ARG A 90 0.20 1.77 8.57
C ARG A 90 -0.11 0.86 9.76
N LEU A 91 0.89 0.08 10.16
CA LEU A 91 0.75 -0.94 11.20
C LEU A 91 1.13 -0.42 12.59
N GLY A 92 1.88 0.67 12.66
CA GLY A 92 2.22 1.34 13.90
C GLY A 92 3.14 2.53 13.68
N THR A 93 2.99 3.53 14.56
CA THR A 93 3.84 4.73 14.61
C THR A 93 4.31 4.95 16.03
N PHE A 94 5.62 5.06 16.24
CA PHE A 94 6.22 5.12 17.57
C PHE A 94 7.56 5.89 17.56
N PRO A 95 8.01 6.45 18.70
CA PRO A 95 9.33 7.04 18.81
C PRO A 95 10.42 5.98 18.63
N ALA A 96 11.49 6.33 17.91
CA ALA A 96 12.61 5.47 17.56
C ALA A 96 13.92 6.28 17.48
N ALA A 97 14.35 6.76 18.64
CA ALA A 97 15.57 7.57 18.81
C ALA A 97 16.87 6.76 18.75
N THR A 98 16.82 5.50 19.17
CA THR A 98 17.96 4.58 19.28
C THR A 98 17.60 3.20 18.73
N PRO A 99 18.59 2.35 18.35
CA PRO A 99 18.31 1.01 17.86
C PRO A 99 17.55 0.13 18.85
N GLU A 100 17.82 0.26 20.15
CA GLU A 100 17.15 -0.50 21.22
C GLU A 100 15.67 -0.10 21.29
N MET A 101 15.38 1.20 21.26
CA MET A 101 14.01 1.70 21.25
C MET A 101 13.26 1.24 19.99
N LEU A 102 13.93 1.31 18.83
CA LEU A 102 13.37 0.81 17.57
C LEU A 102 13.05 -0.69 17.67
N TYR A 103 13.97 -1.51 18.19
CA TYR A 103 13.77 -2.94 18.38
C TYR A 103 12.56 -3.23 19.27
N ASP A 104 12.53 -2.64 20.47
CA ASP A 104 11.47 -2.90 21.45
C ASP A 104 10.09 -2.47 20.94
N ARG A 105 10.01 -1.32 20.27
CA ARG A 105 8.73 -0.83 19.72
C ARG A 105 8.31 -1.57 18.45
N ALA A 106 9.25 -1.93 17.58
CA ALA A 106 8.96 -2.69 16.36
C ALA A 106 8.39 -4.08 16.67
N ARG A 107 8.70 -4.68 17.82
CA ARG A 107 8.07 -5.93 18.27
C ARG A 107 6.56 -5.82 18.47
N GLY A 108 6.04 -4.63 18.76
CA GLY A 108 4.61 -4.39 18.93
C GLY A 108 3.81 -4.35 17.62
N VAL A 109 4.48 -4.32 16.45
CA VAL A 109 3.81 -4.35 15.15
C VAL A 109 3.16 -5.73 14.95
N PRO A 110 1.95 -5.83 14.37
CA PRO A 110 1.22 -7.08 14.20
C PRO A 110 1.79 -7.99 13.08
N TRP A 111 3.10 -8.29 13.11
CA TRP A 111 3.83 -9.04 12.08
C TRP A 111 3.14 -10.34 11.69
N LEU A 112 2.65 -11.10 12.66
CA LEU A 112 2.04 -12.39 12.42
C LEU A 112 0.79 -12.32 11.54
N THR A 113 -0.05 -11.29 11.71
CA THR A 113 -1.29 -11.16 10.92
C THR A 113 -1.04 -10.56 9.53
N GLN A 114 0.18 -10.07 9.29
CA GLN A 114 0.60 -9.60 7.97
C GLN A 114 1.36 -10.68 7.19
N LEU A 115 2.35 -11.31 7.84
CA LEU A 115 3.24 -12.31 7.22
C LEU A 115 2.63 -13.72 7.20
N GLY A 116 1.96 -14.14 8.27
CA GLY A 116 1.48 -15.52 8.41
C GLY A 116 2.59 -16.54 8.17
N PHE A 117 2.39 -17.43 7.21
CA PHE A 117 3.35 -18.48 6.82
C PHE A 117 4.32 -18.05 5.70
N ALA A 118 4.38 -16.77 5.34
CA ALA A 118 5.33 -16.28 4.35
C ALA A 118 6.77 -16.67 4.73
N THR A 119 7.55 -17.11 3.76
CA THR A 119 8.95 -17.54 3.96
C THR A 119 9.95 -16.39 3.83
N GLY A 120 9.53 -15.26 3.27
CA GLY A 120 10.36 -14.07 3.12
C GLY A 120 9.57 -12.77 2.99
N TYR A 121 10.24 -11.67 3.28
CA TYR A 121 9.73 -10.30 3.18
C TYR A 121 10.87 -9.32 2.86
N ALA A 122 10.52 -8.16 2.34
CA ALA A 122 11.46 -7.09 2.08
C ALA A 122 11.24 -5.92 3.06
N LEU A 123 12.30 -5.17 3.33
CA LEU A 123 12.23 -3.91 4.06
C LEU A 123 12.70 -2.78 3.15
N HIS A 124 11.93 -1.69 3.14
CA HIS A 124 12.32 -0.44 2.51
C HIS A 124 12.45 0.63 3.59
N VAL A 125 13.68 1.01 3.92
CA VAL A 125 13.97 1.95 5.00
C VAL A 125 14.24 3.34 4.42
N THR A 126 13.60 4.34 5.01
CA THR A 126 13.84 5.75 4.69
C THR A 126 13.92 6.54 5.99
N SER A 127 14.79 7.54 6.04
CA SER A 127 14.98 8.38 7.22
C SER A 127 15.17 9.82 6.79
N ARG A 128 14.56 10.74 7.52
CA ARG A 128 14.68 12.18 7.34
C ARG A 128 14.71 12.84 8.71
N ASN A 129 15.66 13.74 8.93
CA ASN A 129 15.78 14.51 10.17
C ASN A 129 15.65 13.66 11.44
N SER A 130 16.22 12.45 11.43
CA SER A 130 16.19 11.51 12.55
C SER A 130 17.61 11.08 12.87
N ARG A 131 17.87 10.70 14.12
CA ARG A 131 19.18 10.19 14.57
C ARG A 131 19.54 8.88 13.87
N LEU A 132 18.58 7.97 13.77
CA LEU A 132 18.73 6.72 13.04
C LEU A 132 18.68 6.99 11.53
N GLN A 133 19.81 6.80 10.85
CA GLN A 133 19.89 6.95 9.39
C GLN A 133 19.34 5.71 8.68
N ALA A 134 18.82 5.92 7.47
CA ALA A 134 18.39 4.81 6.63
C ALA A 134 19.61 3.94 6.25
N GLY A 135 19.45 2.62 6.36
CA GLY A 135 20.51 1.68 6.01
C GLY A 135 20.33 0.33 6.70
N ASP A 136 21.34 -0.52 6.53
CA ASP A 136 21.30 -1.92 6.95
C ASP A 136 21.13 -2.10 8.46
N ALA A 137 21.65 -1.17 9.27
CA ALA A 137 21.51 -1.25 10.73
C ALA A 137 20.04 -1.16 11.19
N VAL A 138 19.27 -0.23 10.62
CA VAL A 138 17.84 -0.08 10.91
C VAL A 138 17.07 -1.29 10.37
N ALA A 139 17.38 -1.73 9.15
CA ALA A 139 16.76 -2.92 8.55
C ALA A 139 17.01 -4.18 9.40
N ALA A 140 18.24 -4.41 9.84
CA ALA A 140 18.63 -5.54 10.69
C ALA A 140 17.97 -5.47 12.07
N THR A 141 17.80 -4.28 12.64
CA THR A 141 17.11 -4.06 13.91
C THR A 141 15.63 -4.45 13.81
N VAL A 142 14.94 -3.97 12.77
CA VAL A 142 13.53 -4.33 12.52
C VAL A 142 13.41 -5.83 12.22
N ALA A 143 14.32 -6.41 11.42
CA ALA A 143 14.31 -7.83 11.12
C ALA A 143 14.53 -8.71 12.36
N SER A 144 15.36 -8.24 13.30
CA SER A 144 15.55 -8.90 14.59
C SER A 144 14.28 -8.86 15.43
N ALA A 145 13.53 -7.75 15.39
CA ALA A 145 12.22 -7.65 16.05
C ALA A 145 11.19 -8.61 15.42
N VAL A 146 11.11 -8.67 14.09
CA VAL A 146 10.25 -9.62 13.36
C VAL A 146 10.59 -11.07 13.76
N SER A 147 11.88 -11.42 13.74
CA SER A 147 12.35 -12.76 14.11
C SER A 147 11.97 -13.12 15.55
N ARG A 148 12.15 -12.18 16.50
CA ARG A 148 11.78 -12.36 17.90
C ARG A 148 10.29 -12.68 18.08
N GLU A 149 9.42 -12.00 17.35
CA GLU A 149 7.96 -12.18 17.47
C GLU A 149 7.45 -13.44 16.77
N LEU A 150 8.15 -13.91 15.73
CA LEU A 150 7.71 -15.05 14.93
C LEU A 150 8.34 -16.39 15.34
N ARG A 151 9.54 -16.38 15.94
CA ARG A 151 10.22 -17.60 16.43
C ARG A 151 9.38 -18.47 17.37
N PRO A 152 8.67 -17.91 18.37
CA PRO A 152 7.83 -18.70 19.28
C PRO A 152 6.72 -19.48 18.58
N HIS A 153 6.35 -19.05 17.37
CA HIS A 153 5.35 -19.68 16.51
C HIS A 153 5.94 -20.71 15.53
N GLY A 154 7.26 -20.93 15.57
CA GLY A 154 7.98 -21.79 14.62
C GLY A 154 8.09 -21.19 13.23
N LEU A 155 8.01 -19.86 13.11
CA LEU A 155 8.07 -19.13 11.84
C LEU A 155 9.41 -18.39 11.72
N TYR A 156 10.04 -18.49 10.55
CA TYR A 156 11.38 -17.96 10.28
C TYR A 156 11.46 -17.24 8.94
N PRO A 157 10.64 -16.20 8.71
CA PRO A 157 10.71 -15.47 7.45
C PRO A 157 12.05 -14.74 7.32
N LYS A 158 12.64 -14.79 6.13
CA LYS A 158 13.94 -14.15 5.85
C LYS A 158 13.77 -12.80 5.17
N LEU A 159 14.71 -11.90 5.39
CA LEU A 159 14.85 -10.73 4.51
C LEU A 159 15.20 -11.23 3.11
N THR A 160 14.36 -10.92 2.13
CA THR A 160 14.51 -11.36 0.75
C THR A 160 14.18 -10.18 -0.16
N PRO A 161 15.20 -9.59 -0.83
CA PRO A 161 14.97 -8.55 -1.83
C PRO A 161 13.98 -9.01 -2.89
N GLY A 162 13.01 -8.17 -3.24
CA GLY A 162 11.97 -8.51 -4.21
C GLY A 162 10.89 -9.46 -3.70
N ALA A 163 10.86 -9.78 -2.40
CA ALA A 163 9.74 -10.51 -1.82
C ALA A 163 8.40 -9.76 -2.05
N PRO A 164 7.29 -10.47 -2.27
CA PRO A 164 6.00 -9.85 -2.56
C PRO A 164 5.47 -8.99 -1.40
N LEU A 165 5.78 -9.35 -0.15
CA LEU A 165 5.47 -8.55 1.02
C LEU A 165 6.64 -7.63 1.34
N THR A 166 6.42 -6.33 1.18
CA THR A 166 7.40 -5.28 1.51
C THR A 166 6.88 -4.41 2.64
N PHE A 167 7.67 -4.21 3.69
CA PHE A 167 7.36 -3.27 4.76
C PHE A 167 8.20 -2.00 4.61
N HIS A 168 7.52 -0.86 4.63
CA HIS A 168 8.14 0.45 4.62
C HIS A 168 8.38 0.89 6.06
N VAL A 169 9.64 1.15 6.38
CA VAL A 169 10.08 1.70 7.66
C VAL A 169 10.49 3.15 7.41
N HIS A 170 9.62 4.09 7.80
CA HIS A 170 9.81 5.50 7.55
C HIS A 170 10.10 6.24 8.86
N LEU A 171 11.30 6.84 8.97
CA LEU A 171 11.70 7.63 10.12
C LEU A 171 11.68 9.12 9.77
N VAL A 172 10.92 9.89 10.53
CA VAL A 172 10.88 11.36 10.43
C VAL A 172 10.87 11.94 11.83
N ASP A 173 11.77 12.87 12.13
CA ASP A 173 11.86 13.53 13.43
C ASP A 173 11.88 12.53 14.61
N ASP A 174 12.71 11.48 14.49
CA ASP A 174 12.83 10.36 15.43
C ASP A 174 11.52 9.55 15.66
N ARG A 175 10.53 9.69 14.77
CA ARG A 175 9.32 8.86 14.78
C ARG A 175 9.36 7.86 13.64
N CYS A 176 9.30 6.58 14.00
CA CYS A 176 9.23 5.49 13.04
C CYS A 176 7.76 5.13 12.77
N THR A 177 7.41 5.07 11.48
CA THR A 177 6.15 4.49 10.99
C THR A 177 6.47 3.22 10.21
N VAL A 178 5.90 2.10 10.62
CA VAL A 178 6.00 0.82 9.91
C VAL A 178 4.71 0.60 9.14
N SER A 179 4.81 0.41 7.82
CA SER A 179 3.66 0.17 6.95
C SER A 179 3.87 -1.06 6.07
N LEU A 180 2.81 -1.81 5.79
CA LEU A 180 2.79 -2.81 4.73
C LEU A 180 2.47 -2.12 3.39
N ASP A 181 3.30 -2.34 2.38
CA ASP A 181 2.94 -1.99 1.00
C ASP A 181 1.92 -2.99 0.47
N THR A 182 0.72 -2.51 0.20
CA THR A 182 -0.38 -3.34 -0.31
C THR A 182 -0.42 -3.37 -1.83
N SER A 183 0.28 -2.44 -2.50
CA SER A 183 0.29 -2.30 -3.96
C SER A 183 1.33 -3.18 -4.64
N GLY A 184 2.54 -3.30 -4.08
CA GLY A 184 3.63 -4.08 -4.66
C GLY A 184 4.40 -3.31 -5.73
N GLU A 185 4.10 -3.47 -7.02
CA GLU A 185 4.62 -2.53 -8.02
C GLU A 185 3.91 -1.17 -7.89
N HIS A 186 4.57 -0.08 -8.29
CA HIS A 186 3.90 1.23 -8.34
C HIS A 186 2.63 1.17 -9.19
N LEU A 187 1.57 1.85 -8.75
CA LEU A 187 0.26 1.79 -9.37
C LEU A 187 0.24 2.36 -10.80
N TYR A 188 1.14 3.30 -11.15
CA TYR A 188 1.28 3.78 -12.53
C TYR A 188 1.56 2.65 -13.54
N ARG A 189 2.17 1.53 -13.12
CA ARG A 189 2.34 0.35 -13.98
C ARG A 189 1.01 -0.40 -14.12
N ARG A 190 0.19 -0.03 -15.11
CA ARG A 190 -1.14 -0.65 -15.32
C ARG A 190 -1.09 -2.06 -15.93
N GLY A 191 0.05 -2.50 -16.44
CA GLY A 191 0.22 -3.80 -17.10
C GLY A 191 -0.23 -3.84 -18.58
N VAL A 192 -0.61 -2.69 -19.16
CA VAL A 192 -1.15 -2.61 -20.53
C VAL A 192 -0.08 -2.23 -21.57
N ARG A 193 0.98 -1.53 -21.15
CA ARG A 193 2.00 -0.98 -22.07
C ARG A 193 3.13 -1.98 -22.35
N ARG A 194 3.29 -2.33 -23.63
CA ARG A 194 4.39 -3.18 -24.13
C ARG A 194 5.55 -2.39 -24.73
N HIS A 195 5.32 -1.15 -25.15
CA HIS A 195 6.32 -0.28 -25.78
C HIS A 195 6.54 0.98 -24.93
N VAL A 196 7.77 1.18 -24.47
CA VAL A 196 8.20 2.33 -23.68
C VAL A 196 9.14 3.14 -24.57
N HIS A 197 8.66 4.26 -25.11
CA HIS A 197 9.53 5.25 -25.79
C HIS A 197 10.33 6.04 -24.75
N ALA A 198 11.24 6.94 -25.18
CA ALA A 198 11.97 7.80 -24.26
C ALA A 198 11.01 8.75 -23.52
N ALA A 199 11.06 8.75 -22.17
CA ALA A 199 10.37 9.68 -21.28
C ALA A 199 8.82 9.78 -21.43
N PRO A 200 8.06 8.68 -21.32
CA PRO A 200 6.60 8.77 -21.36
C PRO A 200 6.07 9.43 -20.08
N VAL A 201 4.99 10.20 -20.22
CA VAL A 201 4.19 10.68 -19.08
C VAL A 201 3.73 9.46 -18.27
N ARG A 202 3.90 9.52 -16.95
CA ARG A 202 3.40 8.50 -16.04
C ARG A 202 1.88 8.43 -16.12
N GLU A 203 1.36 7.21 -16.14
CA GLU A 203 -0.07 6.90 -16.22
C GLU A 203 -0.88 7.60 -15.13
N THR A 204 -0.33 7.72 -13.91
CA THR A 204 -0.99 8.44 -12.80
C THR A 204 -1.12 9.94 -13.05
N LEU A 205 -0.15 10.56 -13.76
CA LEU A 205 -0.22 11.98 -14.13
C LEU A 205 -1.17 12.19 -15.31
N ALA A 206 -1.12 11.30 -16.31
CA ALA A 206 -2.06 11.31 -17.42
C ALA A 206 -3.52 11.18 -16.92
N ALA A 207 -3.78 10.23 -16.02
CA ALA A 207 -5.09 10.09 -15.38
C ALA A 207 -5.51 11.34 -14.61
N ALA A 208 -4.59 11.98 -13.87
CA ALA A 208 -4.89 13.24 -13.18
C ALA A 208 -5.31 14.34 -14.16
N MET A 209 -4.59 14.51 -15.26
CA MET A 209 -4.94 15.49 -16.30
C MET A 209 -6.33 15.24 -16.88
N VAL A 210 -6.69 13.98 -17.13
CA VAL A 210 -8.01 13.58 -17.62
C VAL A 210 -9.09 13.88 -16.58
N LEU A 211 -8.88 13.53 -15.31
CA LEU A 211 -9.85 13.80 -14.23
C LEU A 211 -10.10 15.31 -14.07
N GLU A 212 -9.03 16.10 -14.05
CA GLU A 212 -9.14 17.57 -13.98
C GLU A 212 -9.82 18.16 -15.21
N GLY A 213 -9.52 17.63 -16.41
CA GLY A 213 -10.15 18.07 -17.65
C GLY A 213 -11.65 17.74 -17.71
N THR A 214 -12.01 16.50 -17.40
CA THR A 214 -13.41 16.03 -17.41
C THR A 214 -14.25 16.73 -16.35
N ALA A 215 -13.70 17.01 -15.17
CA ALA A 215 -14.37 17.78 -14.11
C ALA A 215 -14.74 19.20 -14.56
N ARG A 216 -13.95 19.83 -15.44
CA ARG A 216 -14.23 21.18 -15.97
C ARG A 216 -15.28 21.20 -17.07
N VAL A 217 -15.40 20.14 -17.84
CA VAL A 217 -16.41 20.01 -18.91
C VAL A 217 -17.80 19.78 -18.30
N GLY A 218 -17.88 19.10 -17.15
CA GLY A 218 -19.14 18.76 -16.48
C GLY A 218 -19.97 17.72 -17.25
N GLY A 219 -21.11 17.31 -16.68
CA GLY A 219 -22.05 16.39 -17.34
C GLY A 219 -21.50 14.98 -17.59
N ALA A 220 -21.76 14.43 -18.79
CA ALA A 220 -21.33 13.09 -19.21
C ALA A 220 -19.85 13.00 -19.64
N GLY A 221 -19.08 14.09 -19.53
CA GLY A 221 -17.74 14.21 -20.07
C GLY A 221 -17.72 14.75 -21.51
N PRO A 222 -16.54 14.92 -22.11
CA PRO A 222 -16.39 15.44 -23.47
C PRO A 222 -16.85 14.44 -24.55
N ASP A 223 -17.49 14.93 -25.62
CA ASP A 223 -17.84 14.12 -26.79
C ASP A 223 -16.61 13.64 -27.58
N VAL A 224 -15.54 14.44 -27.57
CA VAL A 224 -14.29 14.17 -28.29
C VAL A 224 -13.09 14.50 -27.41
N VAL A 225 -12.14 13.58 -27.33
CA VAL A 225 -10.82 13.81 -26.71
C VAL A 225 -9.75 13.73 -27.79
N VAL A 226 -8.98 14.82 -27.95
CA VAL A 226 -7.90 14.91 -28.93
C VAL A 226 -6.58 15.19 -28.22
N ASP A 227 -5.55 14.39 -28.51
CA ASP A 227 -4.16 14.65 -28.14
C ASP A 227 -3.31 14.70 -29.42
N PRO A 228 -3.03 15.90 -29.96
CA PRO A 228 -2.29 16.05 -31.22
C PRO A 228 -0.81 15.67 -31.09
N PHE A 229 -0.32 15.47 -29.87
CA PHE A 229 1.07 15.11 -29.56
C PHE A 229 1.14 13.81 -28.74
N CYS A 230 0.23 12.86 -29.02
CA CYS A 230 -0.05 11.73 -28.14
C CYS A 230 1.13 10.78 -27.88
N GLY A 231 2.14 10.74 -28.74
CA GLY A 231 3.31 9.86 -28.59
C GLY A 231 2.92 8.42 -28.29
N SER A 232 3.18 7.96 -27.07
CA SER A 232 2.83 6.60 -26.59
C SER A 232 1.34 6.41 -26.21
N GLY A 233 0.49 7.40 -26.45
CA GLY A 233 -0.95 7.37 -26.21
C GLY A 233 -1.37 7.37 -24.74
N ALA A 234 -0.49 7.75 -23.79
CA ALA A 234 -0.76 7.64 -22.35
C ALA A 234 -2.08 8.31 -21.96
N LEU A 235 -2.25 9.55 -22.41
CA LEU A 235 -3.38 10.39 -22.09
C LEU A 235 -4.67 9.84 -22.68
N LEU A 236 -4.64 9.41 -23.95
CA LEU A 236 -5.81 8.87 -24.64
C LEU A 236 -6.25 7.52 -24.08
N ILE A 237 -5.30 6.66 -23.67
CA ILE A 237 -5.61 5.38 -23.01
C ILE A 237 -6.28 5.63 -21.66
N GLU A 238 -5.70 6.52 -20.82
CA GLU A 238 -6.29 6.87 -19.53
C GLU A 238 -7.64 7.59 -19.71
N ALA A 239 -7.81 8.41 -20.74
CA ALA A 239 -9.09 9.04 -21.07
C ALA A 239 -10.16 8.01 -21.41
N ALA A 240 -9.85 7.02 -22.24
CA ALA A 240 -10.77 5.94 -22.56
C ALA A 240 -11.17 5.14 -21.30
N ASP A 241 -10.22 4.83 -20.42
CA ASP A 241 -10.46 4.10 -19.18
C ASP A 241 -11.28 4.91 -18.17
N VAL A 242 -11.09 6.23 -18.07
CA VAL A 242 -11.88 7.13 -17.21
C VAL A 242 -13.31 7.23 -17.72
N LEU A 243 -13.50 7.49 -19.02
CA LEU A 243 -14.82 7.69 -19.62
C LEU A 243 -15.66 6.39 -19.64
N GLN A 244 -15.02 5.23 -19.75
CA GLN A 244 -15.70 3.93 -19.66
C GLN A 244 -15.87 3.42 -18.23
N GLY A 245 -15.34 4.14 -17.22
CA GLY A 245 -15.42 3.72 -15.82
C GLY A 245 -14.66 2.43 -15.50
N LEU A 246 -13.66 2.06 -16.31
CA LEU A 246 -12.94 0.78 -16.14
C LEU A 246 -11.95 0.84 -14.97
N ALA A 247 -11.95 -0.19 -14.12
CA ALA A 247 -10.96 -0.34 -13.06
C ALA A 247 -9.53 -0.52 -13.62
N LEU A 248 -8.58 0.27 -13.12
CA LEU A 248 -7.20 0.31 -13.64
C LEU A 248 -6.37 -0.90 -13.22
N GLY A 249 -6.65 -1.44 -12.04
CA GLY A 249 -5.96 -2.62 -11.51
C GLY A 249 -6.36 -3.95 -12.14
N ARG A 250 -7.29 -3.95 -13.11
CA ARG A 250 -7.92 -5.19 -13.66
C ARG A 250 -6.92 -6.21 -14.21
N SER A 251 -5.84 -5.73 -14.81
CA SER A 251 -4.83 -6.55 -15.50
C SER A 251 -3.54 -6.77 -14.71
N ARG A 252 -3.53 -6.51 -13.40
CA ARG A 252 -2.34 -6.69 -12.54
C ARG A 252 -2.66 -7.43 -11.25
N ALA A 253 -1.59 -7.83 -10.56
CA ALA A 253 -1.62 -8.38 -9.22
C ALA A 253 -1.16 -7.33 -8.19
N PHE A 254 -1.46 -7.59 -6.92
CA PHE A 254 -1.13 -6.71 -5.80
C PHE A 254 -0.42 -7.44 -4.65
N ALA A 255 0.43 -6.71 -3.91
CA ALA A 255 1.16 -7.26 -2.78
C ALA A 255 0.24 -7.78 -1.66
N PHE A 256 -0.92 -7.15 -1.45
CA PHE A 256 -1.87 -7.62 -0.43
C PHE A 256 -2.36 -9.05 -0.68
N GLU A 257 -2.32 -9.56 -1.92
CA GLU A 257 -2.75 -10.93 -2.25
C GLU A 257 -1.86 -11.99 -1.57
N HIS A 258 -0.67 -11.60 -1.10
CA HIS A 258 0.26 -12.45 -0.36
C HIS A 258 0.16 -12.28 1.16
N ALA A 259 -0.60 -11.30 1.65
CA ALA A 259 -0.69 -11.02 3.08
C ALA A 259 -1.58 -12.08 3.77
N ALA A 260 -1.29 -12.42 5.02
CA ALA A 260 -2.05 -13.43 5.75
C ALA A 260 -3.53 -13.06 5.97
N TRP A 261 -3.85 -11.77 5.93
CA TRP A 261 -5.20 -11.25 6.01
C TRP A 261 -5.97 -11.27 4.70
N PHE A 262 -5.33 -11.61 3.58
CA PHE A 262 -5.98 -11.69 2.28
C PHE A 262 -7.16 -12.65 2.29
N ARG A 263 -8.26 -12.25 1.64
CA ARG A 263 -9.47 -13.06 1.50
C ARG A 263 -9.85 -13.16 0.02
N PRO A 264 -9.54 -14.31 -0.63
CA PRO A 264 -9.84 -14.49 -2.05
C PRO A 264 -11.32 -14.30 -2.39
N GLY A 265 -12.23 -14.71 -1.49
CA GLY A 265 -13.67 -14.52 -1.68
C GLY A 265 -14.07 -13.04 -1.75
N ALA A 266 -13.58 -12.22 -0.80
CA ALA A 266 -13.82 -10.78 -0.81
C ALA A 266 -13.18 -10.11 -2.03
N TRP A 267 -11.98 -10.53 -2.42
CA TRP A 267 -11.30 -9.98 -3.58
C TRP A 267 -12.01 -10.25 -4.91
N ARG A 268 -12.55 -11.46 -5.09
CA ARG A 268 -13.38 -11.78 -6.25
C ARG A 268 -14.61 -10.88 -6.33
N GLU A 269 -15.24 -10.60 -5.19
CA GLU A 269 -16.40 -9.71 -5.16
C GLU A 269 -16.02 -8.26 -5.47
N VAL A 270 -14.89 -7.78 -4.97
CA VAL A 270 -14.35 -6.46 -5.33
C VAL A 270 -14.10 -6.37 -6.83
N ARG A 271 -13.36 -7.32 -7.42
CA ARG A 271 -13.09 -7.37 -8.87
C ARG A 271 -14.35 -7.49 -9.76
N ARG A 272 -15.46 -8.01 -9.21
CA ARG A 272 -16.72 -8.16 -9.95
C ARG A 272 -17.56 -6.88 -9.96
N ARG A 273 -17.38 -6.02 -8.94
CA ARG A 273 -18.14 -4.78 -8.76
C ARG A 273 -17.47 -3.56 -9.39
N SER A 274 -16.14 -3.58 -9.48
CA SER A 274 -15.32 -2.56 -10.12
C SER A 274 -15.15 -2.83 -11.61
#